data_AF-A0A3E3K4R7-F1
#
_entry.id   AF-A0A3E3K4R7-F1
#
_cell.length_a   1.000
_cell.length_b   1.000
_cell.length_c   1.000
_cell.angle_alpha   90.00
_cell.angle_beta   90.00
_cell.angle_gamma   90.00
#
_symmetry.space_group_name_H-M   'P 1'
#
loop_
_entity.id
_entity.type
_entity.pdbx_description
1 polymer ?
#
loop_
_entity_poly.entity_id
_entity_poly.type
_entity_poly.pdbx_seq_one_letter_code
_entity_poly.pdbx_strand_id
1 'polypeptide(L)'
;MRYIRILVVILFMASLGLCGAAKIRERAGEDPTKPVITNETGELEISTSYEESDLLEGLKAQDEKDGDLTDQIMVGNFSQFIEPGVCNLSYVVFDSSNQAATLTRRVKFTDYQSPEFSLSSPLVFAESREDNAMDYIRAGDQIDGDISSLVKLLDSSINYRTAGDYEVHVQVTNSLGDTVEATLPVHIVEASRISTEIHLIQGIAYIKKGDEFHPEDYIDYIEDIDGNRLDTDTVSIASGVNTAEGGTYEVHYQTEGDAGRGETWLTVIVRG
;
A
#
# COMPACT_ATOMS: atom_id res chain seq x y z
N MET A 1 27.20 -16.85 77.78
CA MET A 1 27.90 -17.27 76.54
C MET A 1 27.26 -18.50 75.88
N ARG A 2 27.09 -19.65 76.55
CA ARG A 2 26.59 -20.90 75.94
C ARG A 2 25.13 -20.83 75.44
N TYR A 3 24.23 -20.26 76.23
CA TYR A 3 22.81 -20.11 75.86
C TYR A 3 22.58 -19.15 74.69
N ILE A 4 23.36 -18.07 74.60
CA ILE A 4 23.31 -17.12 73.48
C ILE A 4 23.70 -17.81 72.18
N ARG A 5 24.75 -18.64 72.18
CA ARG A 5 25.16 -19.41 71.00
C ARG A 5 24.08 -20.41 70.56
N ILE A 6 23.44 -21.10 71.50
CA ILE A 6 22.35 -22.03 71.20
C ILE A 6 21.13 -21.29 70.60
N LEU A 7 20.76 -20.14 71.17
CA LEU A 7 19.64 -19.34 70.69
C LEU A 7 19.89 -18.79 69.28
N VAL A 8 21.11 -18.35 68.98
CA VAL A 8 21.51 -17.90 67.62
C VAL A 8 21.41 -19.05 66.60
N VAL A 9 21.85 -20.25 66.97
CA VAL A 9 21.73 -21.44 66.09
C VAL A 9 20.27 -21.80 65.84
N ILE A 10 19.41 -21.74 66.85
CA ILE A 10 17.96 -22.00 66.70
C ILE A 10 17.32 -20.97 65.78
N LEU A 11 17.64 -19.68 65.95
CA LEU A 11 17.12 -18.60 65.10
C LEU A 11 17.58 -18.74 63.64
N PHE A 12 18.83 -19.15 63.43
CA PHE A 12 19.37 -19.43 62.11
C PHE A 12 18.66 -20.61 61.43
N MET A 13 18.43 -21.71 62.16
CA MET A 13 17.69 -22.87 61.65
C MET A 13 16.22 -22.54 61.35
N ALA A 14 15.56 -21.72 62.18
CA ALA A 14 14.21 -21.24 61.94
C ALA A 14 14.13 -20.34 60.70
N SER A 15 15.11 -19.46 60.50
CA SER A 15 15.24 -18.62 59.30
C SER A 15 15.44 -19.45 58.03
N LEU A 16 16.32 -20.47 58.06
CA LEU A 16 16.50 -21.40 56.95
C LEU A 16 15.21 -22.19 56.64
N GLY A 17 14.48 -22.62 57.66
CA GLY A 17 13.20 -23.30 57.51
C GLY A 17 12.14 -22.40 56.85
N LEU A 18 12.02 -21.15 57.29
CA LEU A 18 11.13 -20.15 56.70
C LEU A 18 11.50 -19.83 55.25
N CYS A 19 12.79 -19.63 54.96
CA CYS A 19 13.28 -19.38 53.62
C CYS A 19 13.06 -20.60 52.69
N GLY A 20 13.31 -21.81 53.18
CA GLY A 20 13.03 -23.04 52.45
C GLY A 20 11.55 -23.23 52.15
N ALA A 21 10.67 -23.01 53.13
CA ALA A 21 9.23 -23.07 52.94
C ALA A 21 8.71 -22.00 51.97
N ALA A 22 9.24 -20.77 52.04
CA ALA A 22 8.93 -19.70 51.10
C ALA A 22 9.32 -20.09 49.67
N LYS A 23 10.51 -20.66 49.46
CA LYS A 23 11.01 -21.07 48.14
C LYS A 23 10.27 -22.27 47.55
N ILE A 24 9.82 -23.20 48.40
CA ILE A 24 8.95 -24.31 47.96
C ILE A 24 7.57 -23.78 47.56
N ARG A 25 7.01 -22.86 48.34
CA ARG A 25 5.73 -22.22 48.02
C ARG A 25 5.79 -21.40 46.74
N GLU A 26 6.90 -20.68 46.52
CA GLU A 26 7.20 -19.94 45.30
C GLU A 26 7.23 -20.89 44.10
N ARG A 27 8.03 -21.96 44.16
CA ARG A 27 8.06 -23.00 43.10
C ARG A 27 6.74 -23.72 42.88
N ALA A 28 5.96 -23.95 43.93
CA ALA A 28 4.64 -24.57 43.82
C ALA A 28 3.58 -23.62 43.24
N GLY A 29 3.85 -22.31 43.24
CA GLY A 29 3.01 -21.28 42.63
C GLY A 29 3.40 -20.93 41.20
N GLU A 30 4.58 -21.35 40.73
CA GLU A 30 5.00 -21.18 39.33
C GLU A 30 4.05 -21.94 38.40
N ASP A 31 3.75 -21.34 37.25
CA ASP A 31 3.02 -21.99 36.18
C ASP A 31 3.99 -22.71 35.23
N PRO A 32 3.92 -24.05 35.10
CA PRO A 32 4.76 -24.78 34.15
C PRO A 32 4.14 -24.92 32.76
N THR A 33 2.86 -24.59 32.58
CA THR A 33 2.15 -24.78 31.32
C THR A 33 2.20 -23.52 30.49
N LYS A 34 2.33 -23.68 29.18
CA LYS A 34 2.28 -22.55 28.24
C LYS A 34 0.91 -22.51 27.60
N PRO A 35 0.43 -21.31 27.24
CA PRO A 35 -0.79 -21.20 26.47
C PRO A 35 -0.64 -21.88 25.10
N VAL A 36 -1.77 -22.16 24.45
CA VAL A 36 -1.83 -22.70 23.10
C VAL A 36 -2.88 -21.93 22.31
N ILE A 37 -2.49 -21.41 21.15
CA ILE A 37 -3.42 -20.83 20.17
C ILE A 37 -3.82 -21.93 19.18
N THR A 38 -5.11 -22.06 18.93
CA THR A 38 -5.70 -22.99 17.96
C THR A 38 -6.44 -22.22 16.88
N ASN A 39 -6.44 -22.77 15.66
CA ASN A 39 -7.09 -22.19 14.49
C ASN A 39 -8.09 -23.21 13.93
N GLU A 40 -9.38 -22.89 13.99
CA GLU A 40 -10.48 -23.78 13.59
C GLU A 40 -10.87 -23.64 12.11
N THR A 41 -10.47 -22.54 11.46
CA THR A 41 -10.93 -22.14 10.11
C THR A 41 -9.85 -22.28 9.03
N GLY A 42 -8.57 -22.42 9.41
CA GLY A 42 -7.47 -22.61 8.45
C GLY A 42 -6.97 -21.30 7.86
N GLU A 43 -7.07 -21.12 6.54
CA GLU A 43 -6.72 -19.84 5.88
C GLU A 43 -7.74 -18.75 6.27
N LEU A 44 -7.32 -17.49 6.27
CA LEU A 44 -8.21 -16.35 6.44
C LEU A 44 -8.45 -15.69 5.08
N GLU A 45 -9.68 -15.69 4.59
CA GLU A 45 -10.07 -14.91 3.41
C GLU A 45 -10.84 -13.66 3.87
N ILE A 46 -10.28 -12.47 3.61
CA ILE A 46 -10.83 -11.18 4.06
C ILE A 46 -10.79 -10.15 2.92
N SER A 47 -11.53 -9.05 3.03
CA SER A 47 -11.35 -7.89 2.15
C SER A 47 -10.19 -7.02 2.65
N THR A 48 -9.62 -6.17 1.80
CA THR A 48 -8.65 -5.15 2.24
C THR A 48 -9.26 -4.12 3.19
N SER A 49 -10.59 -3.96 3.22
CA SER A 49 -11.29 -3.08 4.16
C SER A 49 -11.70 -3.81 5.44
N TYR A 50 -10.79 -4.65 5.97
CA TYR A 50 -11.04 -5.45 7.17
C TYR A 50 -10.99 -4.57 8.44
N GLU A 51 -11.68 -5.03 9.48
CA GLU A 51 -11.52 -4.53 10.84
C GLU A 51 -10.58 -5.44 11.63
N GLU A 52 -9.94 -4.93 12.69
CA GLU A 52 -8.99 -5.74 13.49
C GLU A 52 -9.63 -7.02 14.07
N SER A 53 -10.94 -7.01 14.34
CA SER A 53 -11.67 -8.18 14.82
C SER A 53 -11.74 -9.32 13.80
N ASP A 54 -11.74 -9.00 12.50
CA ASP A 54 -11.84 -10.00 11.43
C ASP A 54 -10.58 -10.88 11.40
N LEU A 55 -9.44 -10.31 11.82
CA LEU A 55 -8.16 -11.01 11.89
C LEU A 55 -8.16 -12.13 12.95
N LEU A 56 -9.04 -12.05 13.95
CA LEU A 56 -9.12 -13.03 15.03
C LEU A 56 -10.13 -14.15 14.75
N GLU A 57 -10.84 -14.12 13.62
CA GLU A 57 -11.91 -15.07 13.32
C GLU A 57 -11.44 -16.53 13.39
N GLY A 58 -12.12 -17.35 14.21
CA GLY A 58 -11.82 -18.78 14.31
C GLY A 58 -10.57 -19.12 15.14
N LEU A 59 -9.97 -18.13 15.81
CA LEU A 59 -8.90 -18.37 16.78
C LEU A 59 -9.44 -18.59 18.18
N LYS A 60 -8.79 -19.50 18.92
CA LYS A 60 -9.00 -19.71 20.36
C LYS A 60 -7.66 -19.86 21.06
N ALA A 61 -7.56 -19.39 22.30
CA ALA A 61 -6.39 -19.60 23.13
C ALA A 61 -6.78 -20.21 24.49
N GLN A 62 -6.02 -21.22 24.92
CA GLN A 62 -6.24 -21.92 26.18
C GLN A 62 -4.91 -22.16 26.89
N ASP A 63 -4.91 -22.03 28.20
CA ASP A 63 -3.84 -22.44 29.10
C ASP A 63 -4.40 -23.33 30.23
N GLU A 64 -3.60 -24.25 30.75
CA GLU A 64 -4.06 -25.22 31.76
C GLU A 64 -4.37 -24.55 33.12
N LYS A 65 -3.63 -23.49 33.49
CA LYS A 65 -3.77 -22.80 34.77
C LYS A 65 -4.60 -21.53 34.64
N ASP A 66 -4.41 -20.76 33.57
CA ASP A 66 -5.11 -19.49 33.34
C ASP A 66 -6.46 -19.66 32.62
N GLY A 67 -6.71 -20.80 31.98
CA GLY A 67 -7.98 -21.10 31.30
C GLY A 67 -8.10 -20.44 29.93
N ASP A 68 -9.25 -19.85 29.63
CA ASP A 68 -9.52 -19.24 28.33
C ASP A 68 -8.84 -17.87 28.19
N LEU A 69 -7.95 -17.78 27.21
CA LEU A 69 -7.17 -16.58 26.88
C LEU A 69 -7.54 -16.01 25.50
N THR A 70 -8.66 -16.45 24.91
CA THR A 70 -9.02 -16.11 23.53
C THR A 70 -9.10 -14.59 23.29
N ASP A 71 -9.70 -13.84 24.22
CA ASP A 71 -9.80 -12.38 24.13
C ASP A 71 -8.46 -11.64 24.36
N GLN A 72 -7.42 -12.38 24.72
CA GLN A 72 -6.06 -11.86 24.97
C GLN A 72 -5.12 -12.14 23.79
N ILE A 73 -5.61 -12.76 22.71
CA ILE A 73 -4.82 -12.94 21.50
C ILE A 73 -4.54 -11.57 20.90
N MET A 74 -3.26 -11.26 20.74
CA MET A 74 -2.77 -10.07 20.09
C MET A 74 -2.40 -10.40 18.64
N VAL A 75 -2.88 -9.58 17.73
CA VAL A 75 -2.49 -9.63 16.31
C VAL A 75 -1.09 -9.03 16.17
N GLY A 76 -0.21 -9.77 15.50
CA GLY A 76 1.13 -9.34 15.14
C GLY A 76 1.17 -8.67 13.77
N ASN A 77 2.33 -8.76 13.11
CA ASN A 77 2.51 -8.15 11.79
C ASN A 77 2.13 -9.12 10.67
N PHE A 78 1.68 -8.54 9.56
CA PHE A 78 1.71 -9.18 8.26
C PHE A 78 3.16 -9.37 7.79
N SER A 79 3.41 -10.51 7.15
CA SER A 79 4.60 -10.68 6.32
C SER A 79 4.44 -9.91 5.01
N GLN A 80 5.52 -9.77 4.25
CA GLN A 80 5.39 -9.46 2.84
C GLN A 80 4.52 -10.49 2.12
N PHE A 81 3.96 -10.09 0.99
CA PHE A 81 3.23 -10.96 0.10
C PHE A 81 4.12 -12.11 -0.38
N ILE A 82 3.54 -13.31 -0.35
CA ILE A 82 4.10 -14.51 -0.97
C ILE A 82 3.73 -14.51 -2.46
N GLU A 83 2.50 -14.08 -2.74
CA GLU A 83 1.90 -13.78 -4.03
C GLU A 83 0.98 -12.56 -3.83
N PRO A 84 0.73 -11.72 -4.85
CA PRO A 84 -0.11 -10.52 -4.68
C PRO A 84 -1.44 -10.84 -4.00
N GLY A 85 -1.72 -10.13 -2.90
CA GLY A 85 -2.92 -10.35 -2.08
C GLY A 85 -2.84 -11.52 -1.09
N VAL A 86 -1.73 -12.26 -0.98
CA VAL A 86 -1.58 -13.39 -0.03
C VAL A 86 -0.32 -13.25 0.81
N CYS A 87 -0.49 -13.20 2.13
CA CYS A 87 0.60 -13.09 3.10
C CYS A 87 0.38 -14.00 4.31
N ASN A 88 1.29 -13.94 5.27
CA ASN A 88 1.12 -14.57 6.58
C ASN A 88 0.87 -13.50 7.64
N LEU A 89 -0.03 -13.79 8.58
CA LEU A 89 -0.28 -12.98 9.77
C LEU A 89 0.15 -13.77 11.01
N SER A 90 0.89 -13.12 11.88
CA SER A 90 1.34 -13.68 13.16
C SER A 90 0.39 -13.30 14.29
N TYR A 91 0.26 -14.16 15.29
CA TYR A 91 -0.51 -13.93 16.51
C TYR A 91 0.33 -14.33 17.71
N VAL A 92 0.09 -13.67 18.84
CA VAL A 92 0.72 -14.00 20.11
C VAL A 92 -0.30 -13.90 21.25
N VAL A 93 -0.19 -14.77 22.24
CA VAL A 93 -0.92 -14.66 23.51
C VAL A 93 0.05 -14.90 24.65
N PHE A 94 -0.15 -14.21 25.76
CA PHE A 94 0.62 -14.37 26.97
C PHE A 94 -0.28 -14.85 28.10
N ASP A 95 0.23 -15.77 28.92
CA ASP A 95 -0.42 -16.17 30.16
C ASP A 95 -0.11 -15.19 31.31
N SER A 96 -0.68 -15.40 32.50
CA SER A 96 -0.46 -14.51 33.65
C SER A 96 0.97 -14.56 34.19
N SER A 97 1.72 -15.60 33.81
CA SER A 97 3.14 -15.81 34.13
C SER A 97 4.08 -15.26 33.05
N ASN A 98 3.54 -14.55 32.04
CA ASN A 98 4.24 -13.99 30.87
C ASN A 98 4.89 -15.04 29.94
N GLN A 99 4.41 -16.28 29.93
CA GLN A 99 4.82 -17.25 28.92
C GLN A 99 4.01 -17.02 27.64
N ALA A 100 4.68 -17.10 26.49
CA ALA A 100 4.09 -16.79 25.20
C ALA A 100 3.77 -18.04 24.39
N ALA A 101 2.68 -17.96 23.63
CA ALA A 101 2.40 -18.84 22.50
C ALA A 101 2.15 -18.02 21.24
N THR A 102 2.56 -18.57 20.10
CA THR A 102 2.49 -17.89 18.81
C THR A 102 1.88 -18.79 17.76
N LEU A 103 1.16 -18.20 16.82
CA LEU A 103 0.58 -18.87 15.65
C LEU A 103 0.86 -18.02 14.41
N THR A 104 1.11 -18.66 13.28
CA THR A 104 1.13 -17.99 11.98
C THR A 104 -0.01 -18.55 11.12
N ARG A 105 -0.80 -17.66 10.53
CA ARG A 105 -1.94 -18.01 9.66
C ARG A 105 -1.75 -17.37 8.29
N ARG A 106 -2.06 -18.10 7.23
CA ARG A 106 -2.11 -17.53 5.88
C ARG A 106 -3.37 -16.66 5.74
N VAL A 107 -3.20 -15.49 5.13
CA VAL A 107 -4.26 -14.52 4.86
C VAL A 107 -4.29 -14.24 3.37
N LYS A 108 -5.50 -14.20 2.79
CA LYS A 108 -5.76 -13.89 1.40
C LYS A 108 -6.77 -12.74 1.33
N PHE A 109 -6.35 -11.64 0.74
CA PHE A 109 -7.20 -10.50 0.43
C PHE A 109 -8.00 -10.81 -0.84
N THR A 110 -9.33 -10.83 -0.70
CA THR A 110 -10.28 -11.28 -1.73
C THR A 110 -10.49 -10.27 -2.86
N ASP A 111 -10.20 -9.01 -2.61
CA ASP A 111 -10.43 -7.86 -3.48
C ASP A 111 -9.16 -7.00 -3.68
N TYR A 112 -7.99 -7.55 -3.38
CA TYR A 112 -6.72 -6.84 -3.52
C TYR A 112 -6.42 -6.48 -4.97
N GLN A 113 -5.97 -5.25 -5.17
CA GLN A 113 -5.38 -4.77 -6.41
C GLN A 113 -4.00 -4.19 -6.13
N SER A 114 -3.07 -4.43 -7.06
CA SER A 114 -1.73 -3.86 -6.99
C SER A 114 -1.77 -2.31 -7.03
N PRO A 115 -0.73 -1.64 -6.50
CA PRO A 115 -0.60 -0.19 -6.59
C PRO A 115 -0.84 0.39 -7.98
N GLU A 116 -1.49 1.55 -8.03
CA GLU A 116 -1.77 2.28 -9.26
C GLU A 116 -1.05 3.64 -9.26
N PHE A 117 -0.44 3.99 -10.39
CA PHE A 117 0.07 5.33 -10.63
C PHE A 117 -1.05 6.26 -11.06
N SER A 118 -0.99 7.51 -10.64
CA SER A 118 -1.85 8.58 -11.13
C SER A 118 -1.02 9.82 -11.45
N LEU A 119 -1.62 10.74 -12.19
CA LEU A 119 -0.98 12.01 -12.54
C LEU A 119 -1.82 13.16 -12.01
N SER A 120 -1.19 14.11 -11.32
CA SER A 120 -1.86 15.36 -10.92
C SER A 120 -2.05 16.33 -12.08
N SER A 121 -1.32 16.13 -13.17
CA SER A 121 -1.48 16.80 -14.47
C SER A 121 -0.88 15.92 -15.55
N PRO A 122 -1.37 15.96 -16.80
CA PRO A 122 -0.69 15.34 -17.93
C PRO A 122 0.78 15.73 -18.02
N LEU A 123 1.64 14.79 -18.42
CA LEU A 123 3.10 14.98 -18.51
C LEU A 123 3.48 15.69 -19.82
N VAL A 124 3.00 16.92 -19.96
CA VAL A 124 3.17 17.76 -21.16
C VAL A 124 3.84 19.05 -20.76
N PHE A 125 5.02 19.31 -21.30
CA PHE A 125 5.86 20.44 -20.88
C PHE A 125 6.30 21.28 -22.06
N ALA A 126 6.31 22.60 -21.88
CA ALA A 126 6.85 23.50 -22.88
C ALA A 126 8.39 23.44 -22.89
N GLU A 127 8.99 23.51 -24.07
CA GLU A 127 10.45 23.54 -24.21
C GLU A 127 11.11 24.65 -23.35
N SER A 128 12.29 24.34 -22.81
CA SER A 128 13.11 25.26 -22.00
C SER A 128 12.48 25.76 -20.70
N ARG A 129 11.38 25.15 -20.24
CA ARG A 129 10.81 25.39 -18.91
C ARG A 129 11.50 24.51 -17.86
N GLU A 130 11.64 25.02 -16.64
CA GLU A 130 12.16 24.26 -15.49
C GLU A 130 11.01 23.47 -14.85
N ASP A 131 10.55 22.42 -15.54
CA ASP A 131 9.58 21.47 -15.00
C ASP A 131 10.24 20.10 -14.76
N ASN A 132 9.66 19.32 -13.83
CA ASN A 132 10.10 17.96 -13.54
C ASN A 132 8.89 17.02 -13.56
N ALA A 133 8.85 16.09 -14.50
CA ALA A 133 7.78 15.10 -14.65
C ALA A 133 7.49 14.34 -13.35
N MET A 134 8.51 14.06 -12.53
CA MET A 134 8.33 13.35 -11.25
C MET A 134 7.42 14.08 -10.26
N ASP A 135 7.32 15.41 -10.33
CA ASP A 135 6.51 16.20 -9.39
C ASP A 135 4.99 15.96 -9.59
N TYR A 136 4.62 15.45 -10.77
CA TYR A 136 3.25 15.18 -11.19
C TYR A 136 2.84 13.71 -11.01
N ILE A 137 3.80 12.82 -10.78
CA ILE A 137 3.56 11.38 -10.64
C ILE A 137 3.18 11.07 -9.20
N ARG A 138 2.06 10.37 -9.05
CA ARG A 138 1.50 9.92 -7.77
C ARG A 138 1.25 8.42 -7.82
N ALA A 139 1.06 7.82 -6.65
CA ALA A 139 0.69 6.42 -6.54
C ALA A 139 -0.23 6.18 -5.35
N GLY A 140 -1.21 5.31 -5.55
CA GLY A 140 -2.16 4.87 -4.51
C GLY A 140 -2.19 3.36 -4.38
N ASP A 141 -2.48 2.89 -3.18
CA ASP A 141 -2.67 1.48 -2.84
C ASP A 141 -3.90 1.31 -1.94
N GLN A 142 -4.59 0.18 -2.08
CA GLN A 142 -5.86 -0.09 -1.40
C GLN A 142 -5.70 -0.32 0.11
N ILE A 143 -4.51 -0.74 0.56
CA ILE A 143 -4.18 -1.02 1.96
C ILE A 143 -3.46 0.18 2.59
N ASP A 144 -2.52 0.79 1.86
CA ASP A 144 -1.67 1.88 2.39
C ASP A 144 -2.21 3.29 2.11
N GLY A 145 -3.16 3.44 1.19
CA GLY A 145 -3.65 4.74 0.73
C GLY A 145 -2.65 5.44 -0.19
N ASP A 146 -2.34 6.71 0.08
CA ASP A 146 -1.40 7.49 -0.73
C ASP A 146 0.06 7.06 -0.44
N ILE A 147 0.69 6.46 -1.45
CA ILE A 147 2.07 6.01 -1.42
C ILE A 147 2.96 6.79 -2.40
N SER A 148 2.54 7.99 -2.81
CA SER A 148 3.28 8.83 -3.75
C SER A 148 4.73 9.12 -3.30
N SER A 149 4.97 9.20 -1.98
CA SER A 149 6.31 9.39 -1.42
C SER A 149 7.25 8.20 -1.63
N LEU A 150 6.73 7.03 -1.99
CA LEU A 150 7.47 5.80 -2.25
C LEU A 150 7.79 5.60 -3.74
N VAL A 151 7.29 6.48 -4.62
CA VAL A 151 7.58 6.43 -6.05
C VAL A 151 9.06 6.72 -6.29
N LYS A 152 9.71 5.84 -7.06
CA LYS A 152 11.12 5.92 -7.44
C LYS A 152 11.25 6.05 -8.95
N LEU A 153 12.12 6.95 -9.38
CA LEU A 153 12.59 7.01 -10.76
C LEU A 153 13.63 5.91 -11.00
N LEU A 154 13.37 5.02 -11.95
CA LEU A 154 14.32 4.01 -12.40
C LEU A 154 15.20 4.54 -13.53
N ASP A 155 14.58 5.15 -14.54
CA ASP A 155 15.25 5.72 -15.70
C ASP A 155 14.42 6.84 -16.34
N SER A 156 15.07 7.75 -17.07
CA SER A 156 14.40 8.83 -17.81
C SER A 156 15.16 9.19 -19.07
N SER A 157 14.44 9.32 -20.18
CA SER A 157 14.98 9.80 -21.45
C SER A 157 14.74 11.29 -21.69
N ILE A 158 14.07 11.99 -20.78
CA ILE A 158 13.53 13.34 -21.03
C ILE A 158 14.64 14.35 -21.32
N ASN A 159 14.47 15.10 -22.41
CA ASN A 159 15.22 16.30 -22.71
C ASN A 159 14.29 17.51 -22.82
N TYR A 160 14.11 18.25 -21.73
CA TYR A 160 13.26 19.45 -21.67
C TYR A 160 13.68 20.60 -22.60
N ARG A 161 14.81 20.49 -23.31
CA ARG A 161 15.30 21.52 -24.24
C ARG A 161 14.89 21.28 -25.68
N THR A 162 14.36 20.11 -26.01
CA THR A 162 14.04 19.72 -27.39
C THR A 162 12.63 19.19 -27.41
N ALA A 163 11.79 19.76 -28.29
CA ALA A 163 10.46 19.22 -28.51
C ALA A 163 10.54 17.78 -29.04
N GLY A 164 9.66 16.91 -28.55
CA GLY A 164 9.64 15.50 -28.87
C GLY A 164 9.01 14.65 -27.77
N ASP A 165 8.93 13.35 -28.06
CA ASP A 165 8.35 12.35 -27.18
C ASP A 165 9.47 11.65 -26.39
N TYR A 166 9.24 11.53 -25.09
CA TYR A 166 10.17 10.96 -24.12
C TYR A 166 9.40 10.06 -23.16
N GLU A 167 10.13 9.39 -22.27
CA GLU A 167 9.55 8.46 -21.32
C GLU A 167 10.24 8.59 -19.95
N VAL A 168 9.48 8.27 -18.91
CA VAL A 168 10.01 7.99 -17.57
C VAL A 168 9.63 6.59 -17.15
N HIS A 169 10.59 5.88 -16.58
CA HIS A 169 10.37 4.57 -15.99
C HIS A 169 10.34 4.73 -14.48
N VAL A 170 9.19 4.44 -13.87
CA VAL A 170 8.96 4.60 -12.44
C VAL A 170 8.58 3.28 -11.78
N GLN A 171 8.87 3.17 -10.49
CA GLN A 171 8.55 2.04 -9.65
C GLN A 171 7.92 2.51 -8.35
N VAL A 172 6.95 1.77 -7.83
CA VAL A 172 6.44 1.94 -6.47
C VAL A 172 6.31 0.58 -5.80
N THR A 173 6.63 0.50 -4.52
CA THR A 173 6.49 -0.71 -3.69
C THR A 173 5.66 -0.38 -2.47
N ASN A 174 4.59 -1.13 -2.22
CA ASN A 174 3.71 -0.95 -1.06
C ASN A 174 4.29 -1.60 0.23
N SER A 175 3.61 -1.45 1.37
CA SER A 175 4.09 -1.94 2.66
C SER A 175 4.19 -3.46 2.75
N LEU A 176 3.38 -4.18 1.98
CA LEU A 176 3.37 -5.64 1.88
C LEU A 176 4.33 -6.16 0.78
N GLY A 177 5.07 -5.29 0.11
CA GLY A 177 6.11 -5.65 -0.84
C GLY A 177 5.63 -5.92 -2.27
N ASP A 178 4.36 -5.64 -2.60
CA ASP A 178 3.93 -5.61 -4.00
C ASP A 178 4.61 -4.44 -4.72
N THR A 179 5.23 -4.72 -5.87
CA THR A 179 6.02 -3.74 -6.61
C THR A 179 5.48 -3.63 -8.02
N VAL A 180 5.12 -2.41 -8.40
CA VAL A 180 4.60 -2.09 -9.73
C VAL A 180 5.57 -1.13 -10.42
N GLU A 181 5.82 -1.39 -11.69
CA GLU A 181 6.60 -0.52 -12.57
C GLU A 181 5.72 -0.02 -13.70
N ALA A 182 5.95 1.22 -14.13
CA ALA A 182 5.29 1.80 -15.28
C ALA A 182 6.28 2.61 -16.12
N THR A 183 6.09 2.56 -17.43
CA THR A 183 6.72 3.49 -18.37
C THR A 183 5.65 4.51 -18.75
N LEU A 184 5.89 5.77 -18.39
CA LEU A 184 4.96 6.86 -18.64
C LEU A 184 5.53 7.79 -19.72
N PRO A 185 4.75 8.07 -20.78
CA PRO A 185 5.16 8.99 -21.84
C PRO A 185 5.17 10.43 -21.34
N VAL A 186 6.07 11.22 -21.90
CA VAL A 186 6.27 12.63 -21.59
C VAL A 186 6.48 13.39 -22.89
N HIS A 187 5.66 14.41 -23.12
CA HIS A 187 5.73 15.21 -24.34
C HIS A 187 6.34 16.57 -24.05
N ILE A 188 7.42 16.90 -24.76
CA ILE A 188 7.97 18.25 -24.78
C ILE A 188 7.45 18.93 -26.04
N VAL A 189 6.73 20.03 -25.87
CA VAL A 189 6.03 20.75 -26.94
C VAL A 189 6.64 22.14 -27.15
N GLU A 190 6.56 22.65 -28.39
CA GLU A 190 7.06 23.99 -28.73
C GLU A 190 6.19 25.07 -28.07
N ALA A 191 6.79 25.86 -27.18
CA ALA A 191 6.09 26.89 -26.40
C ALA A 191 5.40 27.96 -27.27
N SER A 192 5.92 28.21 -28.47
CA SER A 192 5.47 29.29 -29.37
C SER A 192 4.09 29.05 -30.03
N ARG A 193 3.44 27.91 -29.74
CA ARG A 193 2.21 27.48 -30.40
C ARG A 193 1.04 27.20 -29.46
N ILE A 194 1.18 27.39 -28.15
CA ILE A 194 0.13 27.04 -27.19
C ILE A 194 -0.57 28.30 -26.70
N SER A 195 -1.88 28.41 -26.95
CA SER A 195 -2.71 29.50 -26.43
C SER A 195 -4.08 29.02 -25.92
N THR A 196 -4.29 27.71 -25.85
CA THR A 196 -5.43 27.07 -25.19
C THR A 196 -4.95 25.89 -24.34
N GLU A 197 -5.60 25.64 -23.21
CA GLU A 197 -5.32 24.52 -22.32
C GLU A 197 -6.50 23.53 -22.34
N ILE A 198 -6.18 22.25 -22.51
CA ILE A 198 -7.15 21.14 -22.45
C ILE A 198 -6.96 20.45 -21.11
N HIS A 199 -7.99 20.50 -20.27
CA HIS A 199 -7.98 19.88 -18.95
C HIS A 199 -8.68 18.53 -19.02
N LEU A 200 -7.96 17.49 -18.57
CA LEU A 200 -8.49 16.13 -18.50
C LEU A 200 -8.98 15.83 -17.08
N ILE A 201 -9.97 14.95 -16.96
CA ILE A 201 -10.47 14.47 -15.66
C ILE A 201 -9.37 13.76 -14.86
N GLN A 202 -8.46 13.08 -15.58
CA GLN A 202 -7.31 12.37 -15.03
C GLN A 202 -6.22 12.24 -16.10
N GLY A 203 -4.96 12.09 -15.69
CA GLY A 203 -3.85 11.88 -16.63
C GLY A 203 -3.52 10.41 -16.96
N ILE A 204 -3.97 9.45 -16.15
CA ILE A 204 -3.83 8.01 -16.41
C ILE A 204 -5.21 7.34 -16.29
N ALA A 205 -5.63 6.60 -17.30
CA ALA A 205 -6.83 5.76 -17.29
C ALA A 205 -6.46 4.27 -17.23
N TYR A 206 -6.99 3.54 -16.25
CA TYR A 206 -6.85 2.09 -16.16
C TYR A 206 -8.06 1.39 -16.77
N ILE A 207 -7.84 0.57 -17.79
CA ILE A 207 -8.89 -0.13 -18.54
C ILE A 207 -8.65 -1.64 -18.43
N LYS A 208 -9.70 -2.43 -18.20
CA LYS A 208 -9.54 -3.90 -18.26
C LYS A 208 -9.54 -4.34 -19.71
N LYS A 209 -8.80 -5.41 -19.99
CA LYS A 209 -8.68 -5.96 -21.32
C LYS A 209 -10.05 -6.34 -21.89
N GLY A 210 -10.38 -5.74 -23.03
CA GLY A 210 -11.63 -5.94 -23.76
C GLY A 210 -12.77 -4.99 -23.35
N ASP A 211 -12.58 -4.14 -22.34
CA ASP A 211 -13.56 -3.12 -21.99
C ASP A 211 -13.67 -2.05 -23.10
N GLU A 212 -14.85 -1.42 -23.14
CA GLU A 212 -15.11 -0.28 -24.02
C GLU A 212 -14.37 0.96 -23.50
N PHE A 213 -13.85 1.78 -24.42
CA PHE A 213 -13.07 2.97 -24.10
C PHE A 213 -13.49 4.12 -25.03
N HIS A 214 -13.97 5.21 -24.42
CA HIS A 214 -14.43 6.43 -25.08
C HIS A 214 -13.52 7.59 -24.68
N PRO A 215 -12.55 7.98 -25.53
CA PRO A 215 -11.62 9.06 -25.24
C PRO A 215 -12.28 10.40 -24.88
N GLU A 216 -13.43 10.71 -25.49
CA GLU A 216 -14.18 11.94 -25.27
C GLU A 216 -14.64 12.13 -23.82
N ASP A 217 -14.86 11.02 -23.10
CA ASP A 217 -15.33 11.04 -21.71
C ASP A 217 -14.27 11.57 -20.74
N TYR A 218 -13.01 11.70 -21.18
CA TYR A 218 -11.89 12.14 -20.34
C TYR A 218 -11.60 13.64 -20.41
N ILE A 219 -12.28 14.38 -21.30
CA ILE A 219 -12.14 15.83 -21.40
C ILE A 219 -13.02 16.46 -20.29
N ASP A 220 -12.41 17.20 -19.37
CA ASP A 220 -13.15 17.96 -18.35
C ASP A 220 -13.62 19.29 -18.95
N TYR A 221 -12.68 20.10 -19.43
CA TYR A 221 -12.98 21.36 -20.12
C TYR A 221 -11.78 21.88 -20.90
N ILE A 222 -12.02 22.94 -21.67
CA ILE A 222 -11.00 23.66 -22.41
C ILE A 222 -11.13 25.13 -22.09
N GLU A 223 -10.00 25.82 -21.96
CA GLU A 223 -9.98 27.26 -21.80
C GLU A 223 -8.92 27.93 -22.68
N ASP A 224 -9.21 29.17 -23.09
CA ASP A 224 -8.26 30.03 -23.76
C ASP A 224 -7.30 30.71 -22.77
N ILE A 225 -6.32 31.46 -23.28
CA ILE A 225 -5.36 32.22 -22.48
C ILE A 225 -6.00 33.26 -21.54
N ASP A 226 -7.22 33.70 -21.84
CA ASP A 226 -7.98 34.65 -21.04
C ASP A 226 -8.86 33.94 -19.98
N GLY A 227 -8.85 32.60 -19.96
CA GLY A 227 -9.62 31.76 -19.04
C GLY A 227 -11.08 31.54 -19.46
N ASN A 228 -11.45 31.86 -20.70
CA ASN A 228 -12.81 31.62 -21.19
C ASN A 228 -12.96 30.16 -21.60
N ARG A 229 -14.12 29.56 -21.25
CA ARG A 229 -14.43 28.18 -21.61
C ARG A 229 -14.73 28.06 -23.10
N LEU A 230 -14.09 27.09 -23.74
CA LEU A 230 -14.30 26.74 -25.14
C LEU A 230 -15.16 25.48 -25.27
N ASP A 231 -15.75 25.30 -26.44
CA ASP A 231 -16.55 24.11 -26.76
C ASP A 231 -15.63 22.89 -26.95
N THR A 232 -15.96 21.79 -26.27
CA THR A 232 -15.21 20.53 -26.34
C THR A 232 -15.29 19.86 -27.70
N ASP A 233 -16.33 20.16 -28.49
CA ASP A 233 -16.50 19.66 -29.86
C ASP A 233 -15.41 20.15 -30.83
N THR A 234 -14.60 21.13 -30.40
CA THR A 234 -13.46 21.64 -31.17
C THR A 234 -12.18 20.80 -31.04
N VAL A 235 -12.18 19.77 -30.19
CA VAL A 235 -11.01 18.91 -29.97
C VAL A 235 -10.94 17.83 -31.04
N SER A 236 -9.81 17.80 -31.73
CA SER A 236 -9.39 16.63 -32.51
C SER A 236 -8.80 15.58 -31.56
N ILE A 237 -9.35 14.37 -31.61
CA ILE A 237 -8.92 13.25 -30.77
C ILE A 237 -8.26 12.19 -31.65
N ALA A 238 -6.98 11.90 -31.39
CA ALA A 238 -6.25 10.79 -32.01
C ALA A 238 -5.95 9.72 -30.96
N SER A 239 -6.67 8.59 -31.03
CA SER A 239 -6.50 7.47 -30.12
C SER A 239 -5.81 6.29 -30.82
N GLY A 240 -4.69 5.84 -30.24
CA GLY A 240 -4.02 4.59 -30.63
C GLY A 240 -4.37 3.41 -29.72
N VAL A 241 -5.34 3.56 -28.82
CA VAL A 241 -5.61 2.61 -27.74
C VAL A 241 -6.20 1.31 -28.28
N ASN A 242 -5.52 0.19 -27.98
CA ASN A 242 -6.01 -1.15 -28.25
C ASN A 242 -6.41 -1.84 -26.94
N THR A 243 -7.69 -1.80 -26.56
CA THR A 243 -8.16 -2.43 -25.32
C THR A 243 -8.10 -3.96 -25.35
N ALA A 244 -7.87 -4.58 -26.52
CA ALA A 244 -7.74 -6.03 -26.64
C ALA A 244 -6.34 -6.56 -26.27
N GLU A 245 -5.36 -5.69 -26.04
CA GLU A 245 -4.00 -6.06 -25.67
C GLU A 245 -3.57 -5.28 -24.42
N GLY A 246 -2.87 -5.95 -23.51
CA GLY A 246 -2.34 -5.28 -22.33
C GLY A 246 -1.13 -4.42 -22.72
N GLY A 247 -1.06 -3.21 -22.18
CA GLY A 247 0.01 -2.27 -22.52
C GLY A 247 -0.30 -0.84 -22.08
N THR A 248 0.67 0.04 -22.28
CA THR A 248 0.51 1.50 -22.15
C THR A 248 0.26 2.08 -23.53
N TYR A 249 -0.82 2.84 -23.66
CA TYR A 249 -1.26 3.53 -24.87
C TYR A 249 -1.49 5.00 -24.57
N GLU A 250 -1.73 5.77 -25.61
CA GLU A 250 -1.95 7.21 -25.49
C GLU A 250 -3.13 7.65 -26.34
N VAL A 251 -3.82 8.68 -25.85
CA VAL A 251 -4.73 9.49 -26.64
C VAL A 251 -4.18 10.91 -26.70
N HIS A 252 -3.98 11.42 -27.92
CA HIS A 252 -3.61 12.80 -28.18
C HIS A 252 -4.86 13.64 -28.41
N TYR A 253 -5.02 14.69 -27.61
CA TYR A 253 -6.08 15.69 -27.75
C TYR A 253 -5.45 16.97 -28.25
N GLN A 254 -6.02 17.55 -29.31
CA GLN A 254 -5.52 18.77 -29.91
C GLN A 254 -6.66 19.72 -30.25
N THR A 255 -6.49 21.00 -29.94
CA THR A 255 -7.29 22.10 -30.49
C THR A 255 -6.47 22.84 -31.56
N GLU A 256 -7.13 23.28 -32.62
CA GLU A 256 -6.54 24.17 -33.63
C GLU A 256 -7.62 25.11 -34.17
N GLY A 257 -7.44 26.41 -34.03
CA GLY A 257 -8.39 27.40 -34.54
C GLY A 257 -8.11 28.84 -34.11
N ASP A 258 -9.12 29.70 -34.28
CA ASP A 258 -9.02 31.13 -33.97
C ASP A 258 -8.73 31.42 -32.48
N ALA A 259 -9.14 30.52 -31.59
CA ALA A 259 -8.87 30.59 -30.15
C ALA A 259 -7.44 30.16 -29.79
N GLY A 260 -6.74 29.46 -30.69
CA GLY A 260 -5.40 28.95 -30.44
C GLY A 260 -5.17 27.51 -30.81
N ARG A 261 -3.97 27.04 -30.46
CA ARG A 261 -3.60 25.63 -30.44
C ARG A 261 -3.31 25.21 -29.01
N GLY A 262 -3.69 24.00 -28.66
CA GLY A 262 -3.46 23.37 -27.37
C GLY A 262 -3.36 21.87 -27.57
N GLU A 263 -2.48 21.22 -26.82
CA GLU A 263 -2.27 19.79 -26.92
C GLU A 263 -2.09 19.18 -25.54
N THR A 264 -2.72 18.03 -25.33
CA THR A 264 -2.53 17.22 -24.13
C THR A 264 -2.66 15.74 -24.46
N TRP A 265 -2.20 14.90 -23.54
CA TRP A 265 -2.22 13.45 -23.70
C TRP A 265 -2.85 12.78 -22.48
N LEU A 266 -3.68 11.77 -22.75
CA LEU A 266 -4.12 10.81 -21.75
C LEU A 266 -3.30 9.53 -21.91
N THR A 267 -2.65 9.11 -20.84
CA THR A 267 -2.04 7.79 -20.76
C THR A 267 -3.12 6.76 -20.44
N VAL A 268 -3.18 5.67 -21.19
CA VAL A 268 -4.15 4.58 -20.99
C VAL A 268 -3.41 3.28 -20.73
N ILE A 269 -3.58 2.70 -19.55
CA ILE A 269 -2.97 1.44 -19.16
C ILE A 269 -4.03 0.35 -19.23
N VAL A 270 -3.90 -0.53 -20.22
CA VAL A 270 -4.78 -1.70 -20.39
C VAL A 270 -4.18 -2.86 -19.61
N ARG A 271 -4.92 -3.39 -18.63
CA ARG A 271 -4.51 -4.50 -17.77
C ARG A 271 -5.37 -5.74 -17.97
N GLY A 272 -4.76 -6.91 -17.74
CA GLY A 272 -5.37 -8.23 -17.89
C GLY A 272 -6.34 -8.59 -16.77
#